data_AF-A0A7Y9TFS1-F1
#
_entry.id   AF-A0A7Y9TFS1-F1
#
_cell.length_a   1.000
_cell.length_b   1.000
_cell.length_c   1.000
_cell.angle_alpha   90.00
_cell.angle_beta   90.00
_cell.angle_gamma   90.00
#
_symmetry.space_group_name_H-M   'P 1'
#
loop_
_entity.id
_entity.type
_entity.pdbx_description
1 polymer ?
#
loop_
_entity_poly.entity_id
_entity_poly.type
_entity_poly.pdbx_seq_one_letter_code
_entity_poly.pdbx_strand_id
1 'polypeptide(L)'
;MPPLQQKVSRLELMEPKTIEPFVRAQAIIDISVYWLPVSKYPMHPPQKEWIQEFHRRLAAHLKKTDALREEIFLQFKSLYPDLLDRFTETSSDYIPMTGASLIPGTTPQELPDFEAVKEQVQAASKDGTPVDVNRWMPDHLHWFVSKKPDQQRVDFFGYGGMLTLYLPPDPETTPPVIKLPKLVTSHPAYSDSIHSEIQAVYSLRDKFLAHSKNVFGEPFRKTPSYKGLMFVLPLLTSTSLLDATVEQRATWFSVFDAYFCESKVDRGMLLALKNPAFDDELNELIRTMKEDGFVYKI
;
A
#
# COMPACT_ATOMS: atom_id res chain seq x y z
N MET A 1 1.26 -6.55 -58.63
CA MET A 1 2.23 -6.19 -57.58
C MET A 1 1.50 -6.18 -56.26
N PRO A 2 1.85 -7.03 -55.29
CA PRO A 2 1.22 -7.02 -53.96
C PRO A 2 1.76 -5.83 -53.14
N PRO A 3 0.95 -5.26 -52.23
CA PRO A 3 1.35 -4.10 -51.44
C PRO A 3 2.39 -4.47 -50.37
N LEU A 4 3.37 -3.58 -50.24
CA LEU A 4 4.43 -3.62 -49.23
C LEU A 4 3.81 -3.66 -47.82
N GLN A 5 4.10 -4.76 -47.10
CA GLN A 5 3.93 -4.85 -45.66
C GLN A 5 4.72 -3.70 -45.01
N GLN A 6 4.03 -2.78 -44.36
CA GLN A 6 4.63 -1.87 -43.39
C GLN A 6 5.28 -2.72 -42.29
N LYS A 7 6.61 -2.82 -42.33
CA LYS A 7 7.39 -3.23 -41.17
C LYS A 7 7.12 -2.21 -40.07
N VAL A 8 6.33 -2.63 -39.07
CA VAL A 8 6.22 -1.93 -37.80
C VAL A 8 7.65 -1.76 -37.29
N SER A 9 8.05 -0.49 -37.18
CA SER A 9 9.40 -0.09 -36.80
C SER A 9 9.74 -0.68 -35.44
N ARG A 10 10.95 -1.21 -35.36
CA ARG A 10 11.70 -1.59 -34.18
C ARG A 10 11.49 -0.55 -33.07
N LEU A 11 11.11 -1.02 -31.88
CA LEU A 11 11.31 -0.40 -30.56
C LEU A 11 12.19 0.85 -30.64
N GLU A 12 11.57 2.02 -30.68
CA GLU A 12 12.25 3.24 -30.26
C GLU A 12 12.57 3.04 -28.78
N LEU A 13 13.81 2.68 -28.49
CA LEU A 13 14.38 2.75 -27.15
C LEU A 13 14.15 4.18 -26.68
N MET A 14 13.13 4.40 -25.86
CA MET A 14 12.88 5.70 -25.24
C MET A 14 14.18 6.12 -24.56
N GLU A 15 14.71 7.29 -24.92
CA GLU A 15 15.86 7.82 -24.20
C GLU A 15 15.52 7.88 -22.71
N PRO A 16 16.43 7.42 -21.83
CA PRO A 16 16.14 7.35 -20.40
C PRO A 16 15.87 8.76 -19.87
N LYS A 17 14.60 9.08 -19.63
CA LYS A 17 14.19 10.29 -18.92
C LYS A 17 14.66 10.15 -17.47
N THR A 18 15.52 11.06 -17.02
CA THR A 18 15.91 11.15 -15.61
C THR A 18 14.78 11.83 -14.84
N ILE A 19 14.23 11.15 -13.83
CA ILE A 19 13.08 11.61 -13.05
C ILE A 19 13.50 11.84 -11.59
N GLU A 20 14.46 12.73 -11.35
CA GLU A 20 15.00 12.94 -10.00
C GLU A 20 13.94 13.53 -9.04
N PRO A 21 13.73 12.96 -7.83
CA PRO A 21 14.64 12.05 -7.13
C PRO A 21 14.36 10.55 -7.32
N PHE A 22 13.40 10.18 -8.16
CA PHE A 22 13.06 8.78 -8.43
C PHE A 22 14.02 8.13 -9.44
N VAL A 23 14.21 6.82 -9.26
CA VAL A 23 14.87 5.94 -10.22
C VAL A 23 13.81 5.12 -10.95
N ARG A 24 13.69 5.29 -12.26
CA ARG A 24 12.77 4.53 -13.13
C ARG A 24 13.36 3.16 -13.45
N ALA A 25 12.60 2.08 -13.24
CA ALA A 25 12.98 0.74 -13.67
C ALA A 25 12.76 0.53 -15.18
N GLN A 26 13.70 0.99 -16.00
CA GLN A 26 13.60 0.97 -17.48
C GLN A 26 13.41 -0.42 -18.11
N ALA A 27 13.76 -1.49 -17.39
CA ALA A 27 13.58 -2.86 -17.86
C ALA A 27 12.10 -3.31 -17.89
N ILE A 28 11.22 -2.63 -17.16
CA ILE A 28 9.78 -2.93 -17.10
C ILE A 28 9.04 -1.91 -17.96
N ILE A 29 8.42 -2.38 -19.04
CA ILE A 29 7.78 -1.54 -20.07
C ILE A 29 6.25 -1.65 -20.08
N ASP A 30 5.67 -2.70 -19.49
CA ASP A 30 4.23 -2.94 -19.43
C ASP A 30 3.52 -2.13 -18.34
N ILE A 31 4.28 -1.64 -17.36
CA ILE A 31 3.85 -0.77 -16.27
C ILE A 31 4.96 0.24 -15.95
N SER A 32 4.63 1.29 -15.23
CA SER A 32 5.62 2.24 -14.71
C SER A 32 6.03 1.87 -13.29
N VAL A 33 7.33 1.70 -13.05
CA VAL A 33 7.90 1.39 -11.71
C VAL A 33 9.02 2.38 -11.39
N TYR A 34 8.94 2.97 -10.20
CA TYR A 34 9.84 3.98 -9.70
C TYR A 34 10.27 3.67 -8.27
N TRP A 35 11.49 4.05 -7.95
CA TRP A 35 12.11 3.88 -6.66
C TRP A 35 12.58 5.22 -6.10
N LEU A 36 12.19 5.56 -4.88
CA LEU A 36 12.70 6.73 -4.17
C LEU A 36 13.51 6.28 -2.95
N PRO A 37 14.85 6.36 -2.99
CA PRO A 37 15.67 5.96 -1.85
C PRO A 37 15.42 6.87 -0.65
N VAL A 38 15.37 6.28 0.54
CA VAL A 38 15.35 7.02 1.82
C VAL A 38 16.56 6.60 2.65
N SER A 39 16.99 7.48 3.55
CA SER A 39 18.18 7.24 4.37
C SER A 39 18.04 6.01 5.29
N LYS A 40 16.92 5.91 6.02
CA LYS A 40 16.56 4.82 6.93
C LYS A 40 15.10 4.90 7.36
N TYR A 41 14.65 3.87 8.08
CA TYR A 41 13.40 3.87 8.84
C TYR A 41 13.72 3.84 10.36
N PRO A 42 12.98 4.58 11.22
CA PRO A 42 12.05 5.65 10.85
C PRO A 42 12.73 6.78 10.05
N MET A 43 11.99 7.37 9.11
CA MET A 43 12.50 8.39 8.19
C MET A 43 12.90 9.67 8.91
N HIS A 44 13.91 10.36 8.38
CA HIS A 44 14.24 11.70 8.84
C HIS A 44 13.12 12.70 8.52
N PRO A 45 12.83 13.69 9.40
CA PRO A 45 11.70 14.59 9.22
C PRO A 45 11.63 15.29 7.86
N PRO A 46 12.72 15.83 7.27
CA PRO A 46 12.65 16.47 5.96
C PRO A 46 12.27 15.50 4.82
N GLN A 47 12.73 14.24 4.88
CA GLN A 47 12.34 13.21 3.91
C GLN A 47 10.87 12.83 4.10
N LYS A 48 10.44 12.63 5.35
CA LYS A 48 9.06 12.32 5.69
C LYS A 48 8.11 13.42 5.18
N GLU A 49 8.41 14.68 5.44
CA GLU A 49 7.61 15.83 5.02
C GLU A 49 7.51 15.91 3.48
N TRP A 50 8.64 15.81 2.79
CA TRP A 50 8.65 15.84 1.32
C TRP A 50 7.80 14.71 0.73
N ILE A 51 7.98 13.48 1.23
CA ILE A 51 7.27 12.32 0.68
C ILE A 51 5.78 12.36 1.02
N GLN A 52 5.39 12.85 2.20
CA GLN A 52 3.97 13.03 2.53
C GLN A 52 3.31 14.05 1.59
N GLU A 53 3.99 15.17 1.30
CA GLU A 53 3.48 16.16 0.36
C GLU A 53 3.41 15.61 -1.07
N PHE A 54 4.45 14.88 -1.51
CA PHE A 54 4.43 14.16 -2.79
C PHE A 54 3.23 13.22 -2.86
N HIS A 55 3.03 12.41 -1.82
CA HIS A 55 1.97 11.41 -1.77
C HIS A 55 0.59 12.08 -1.82
N ARG A 56 0.39 13.20 -1.12
CA ARG A 56 -0.84 13.99 -1.18
C ARG A 56 -1.12 14.52 -2.59
N ARG A 57 -0.09 15.04 -3.29
CA ARG A 57 -0.22 15.54 -4.67
C ARG A 57 -0.49 14.40 -5.65
N LEU A 58 0.21 13.27 -5.51
CA LEU A 58 -0.01 12.06 -6.30
C LEU A 58 -1.46 11.57 -6.15
N ALA A 59 -1.96 11.48 -4.93
CA ALA A 59 -3.34 11.05 -4.67
C ALA A 59 -4.36 12.00 -5.31
N ALA A 60 -4.15 13.32 -5.17
CA ALA A 60 -5.01 14.33 -5.80
C ALA A 60 -4.97 14.25 -7.33
N HIS A 61 -3.80 14.01 -7.90
CA HIS A 61 -3.60 13.84 -9.34
C HIS A 61 -4.34 12.62 -9.87
N LEU A 62 -4.06 11.43 -9.32
CA LEU A 62 -4.71 10.17 -9.72
C LEU A 62 -6.23 10.18 -9.53
N LYS A 63 -6.72 10.86 -8.50
CA LYS A 63 -8.16 11.08 -8.31
C LYS A 63 -8.76 11.97 -9.42
N LYS A 64 -8.01 12.97 -9.88
CA LYS A 64 -8.47 13.91 -10.90
C LYS A 64 -8.41 13.33 -12.31
N THR A 65 -7.33 12.60 -12.64
CA THR A 65 -7.09 12.05 -13.98
C THR A 65 -7.84 10.74 -14.22
N ASP A 66 -7.80 9.84 -13.24
CA ASP A 66 -8.23 8.45 -13.41
C ASP A 66 -9.39 8.07 -12.47
N ALA A 67 -9.92 9.04 -11.73
CA ALA A 67 -10.97 8.83 -10.71
C ALA A 67 -10.58 7.81 -9.62
N LEU A 68 -9.29 7.56 -9.42
CA LEU A 68 -8.84 6.58 -8.44
C LEU A 68 -9.06 7.08 -7.02
N ARG A 69 -9.49 6.18 -6.15
CA ARG A 69 -9.58 6.40 -4.70
C ARG A 69 -8.38 5.78 -4.01
N GLU A 70 -8.02 6.37 -2.88
CA GLU A 70 -6.90 5.94 -2.06
C GLU A 70 -7.38 4.97 -0.97
N GLU A 71 -6.69 3.83 -0.84
CA GLU A 71 -6.88 2.85 0.22
C GLU A 71 -5.58 2.63 0.99
N ILE A 72 -5.59 2.93 2.29
CA ILE A 72 -4.40 2.89 3.14
C ILE A 72 -4.39 1.62 4.00
N PHE A 73 -3.23 0.99 4.03
CA PHE A 73 -2.92 -0.20 4.80
C PHE A 73 -1.67 0.03 5.65
N LEU A 74 -1.60 -0.64 6.80
CA LEU A 74 -0.46 -0.59 7.71
C LEU A 74 0.00 -2.00 8.09
N GLN A 75 1.28 -2.29 7.88
CA GLN A 75 1.88 -3.57 8.28
C GLN A 75 1.94 -3.67 9.80
N PHE A 76 1.37 -4.74 10.34
CA PHE A 76 1.35 -4.97 11.79
C PHE A 76 2.77 -4.97 12.40
N LYS A 77 3.73 -5.61 11.73
CA LYS A 77 5.13 -5.66 12.21
C LYS A 77 5.82 -4.31 12.27
N SER A 78 5.29 -3.29 11.57
CA SER A 78 5.81 -1.92 11.67
C SER A 78 5.30 -1.17 12.90
N LEU A 79 4.30 -1.71 13.61
CA LEU A 79 3.78 -1.11 14.83
C LEU A 79 4.80 -1.12 15.97
N TYR A 80 5.71 -2.10 15.96
CA TYR A 80 6.71 -2.27 17.01
C TYR A 80 8.06 -1.66 16.61
N PRO A 81 8.75 -0.99 17.54
CA PRO A 81 8.32 -0.69 18.92
C PRO A 81 7.50 0.61 19.06
N ASP A 82 7.52 1.49 18.05
CA ASP A 82 7.23 2.92 18.26
C ASP A 82 5.79 3.37 18.00
N LEU A 83 4.96 2.55 17.35
CA LEU A 83 3.65 2.95 16.83
C LEU A 83 2.47 2.27 17.51
N LEU A 84 2.70 1.30 18.39
CA LEU A 84 1.63 0.52 19.02
C LEU A 84 0.67 1.40 19.84
N ASP A 85 1.20 2.33 20.64
CA ASP A 85 0.38 3.23 21.46
C ASP A 85 -0.48 4.11 20.56
N ARG A 86 0.12 4.74 19.54
CA ARG A 86 -0.60 5.58 18.59
C ARG A 86 -1.67 4.81 17.81
N PHE A 87 -1.36 3.58 17.40
CA PHE A 87 -2.31 2.70 16.73
C PHE A 87 -3.48 2.35 17.64
N THR A 88 -3.22 2.08 18.92
CA THR A 88 -4.26 1.77 19.91
C THR A 88 -5.17 2.98 20.15
N GLU A 89 -4.59 4.16 20.36
CA GLU A 89 -5.31 5.42 20.55
C GLU A 89 -6.26 5.75 19.40
N THR A 90 -5.81 5.52 18.16
CA THR A 90 -6.54 5.92 16.94
C THR A 90 -7.34 4.77 16.30
N SER A 91 -7.26 3.56 16.86
CA SER A 91 -7.91 2.36 16.30
C SER A 91 -9.42 2.53 16.16
N SER A 92 -10.08 3.16 17.13
CA SER A 92 -11.52 3.44 17.09
C SER A 92 -11.90 4.42 15.98
N ASP A 93 -11.00 5.36 15.65
CA ASP A 93 -11.20 6.36 14.60
C ASP A 93 -10.99 5.82 13.18
N TYR A 94 -10.09 4.84 13.03
CA TYR A 94 -9.69 4.29 11.72
C TYR A 94 -10.36 2.97 11.37
N ILE A 95 -10.88 2.25 12.37
CA ILE A 95 -11.56 0.97 12.22
C ILE A 95 -10.66 0.00 11.40
N PRO A 96 -9.48 -0.38 11.94
CA PRO A 96 -8.54 -1.22 11.22
C PRO A 96 -9.10 -2.64 11.05
N MET A 97 -9.20 -3.09 9.80
CA MET A 97 -9.58 -4.47 9.47
C MET A 97 -8.35 -5.27 9.07
N THR A 98 -8.16 -6.42 9.69
CA THR A 98 -6.97 -7.26 9.45
C THR A 98 -7.12 -8.13 8.21
N GLY A 99 -6.13 -8.09 7.34
CA GLY A 99 -5.91 -9.04 6.25
C GLY A 99 -4.56 -9.75 6.38
N ALA A 100 -4.23 -10.54 5.37
CA ALA A 100 -2.90 -11.13 5.24
C ALA A 100 -2.09 -10.42 4.16
N SER A 101 -0.78 -10.56 4.25
CA SER A 101 0.15 -10.08 3.24
C SER A 101 1.30 -11.05 3.04
N LEU A 102 1.94 -10.98 1.88
CA LEU A 102 3.05 -11.87 1.55
C LEU A 102 3.94 -11.22 0.49
N ILE A 103 5.25 -11.39 0.62
CA ILE A 103 6.17 -11.06 -0.47
C ILE A 103 5.96 -12.13 -1.58
N PRO A 104 5.73 -11.74 -2.85
CA PRO A 104 5.55 -12.73 -3.91
C PRO A 104 6.69 -13.75 -3.97
N GLY A 105 6.34 -15.02 -4.12
CA GLY A 105 7.31 -16.12 -4.19
C GLY A 105 7.75 -16.69 -2.83
N THR A 106 7.34 -16.11 -1.71
CA THR A 106 7.58 -16.68 -0.37
C THR A 106 6.41 -17.53 0.11
N THR A 107 6.60 -18.24 1.22
CA THR A 107 5.54 -19.02 1.89
C THR A 107 5.02 -18.26 3.11
N PRO A 108 3.72 -18.34 3.42
CA PRO A 108 3.20 -17.81 4.68
C PRO A 108 3.97 -18.36 5.87
N GLN A 109 4.24 -17.49 6.85
CA GLN A 109 4.86 -17.90 8.11
C GLN A 109 3.94 -18.88 8.83
N GLU A 110 4.43 -20.08 9.12
CA GLU A 110 3.75 -21.03 9.98
C GLU A 110 3.96 -20.65 11.45
N LEU A 111 2.90 -20.74 12.24
CA LEU A 111 3.01 -20.57 13.68
C LEU A 111 3.80 -21.75 14.26
N PRO A 112 4.83 -21.50 15.08
CA PRO A 112 5.51 -22.59 15.78
C PRO A 112 4.53 -23.31 16.70
N ASP A 113 4.75 -24.61 16.88
CA ASP A 113 4.03 -25.37 17.90
C ASP A 113 4.48 -24.97 19.32
N PHE A 114 3.72 -25.44 20.31
CA PHE A 114 3.95 -25.07 21.70
C PHE A 114 5.34 -25.48 22.22
N GLU A 115 5.86 -26.64 21.83
CA GLU A 115 7.17 -27.10 22.29
C GLU A 115 8.29 -26.27 21.64
N ALA A 116 8.17 -25.92 20.35
CA ALA A 116 9.12 -25.05 19.66
C ALA A 116 9.18 -23.64 20.28
N VAL A 117 8.03 -23.08 20.67
CA VAL A 117 7.98 -21.79 21.39
C VAL A 117 8.69 -21.90 22.74
N LYS A 118 8.39 -22.95 23.50
CA LYS A 118 8.97 -23.18 24.83
C LYS A 118 10.49 -23.35 24.78
N GLU A 119 11.01 -24.11 23.81
CA GLU A 119 12.45 -24.27 23.60
C GLU A 119 13.13 -22.94 23.30
N GLN A 120 12.55 -22.11 22.41
CA GLN A 120 13.11 -20.81 22.05
C GLN A 120 13.08 -19.81 23.22
N VAL A 121 12.00 -19.81 24.01
CA VAL A 121 11.91 -18.98 25.23
C VAL A 121 12.97 -19.40 26.26
N GLN A 122 13.18 -20.71 26.43
CA GLN A 122 14.21 -21.23 27.33
C GLN A 122 15.62 -20.89 26.86
N ALA A 123 15.89 -20.99 25.55
CA ALA A 123 17.17 -20.61 24.97
C ALA A 123 17.45 -19.10 25.14
N ALA A 124 16.48 -18.25 24.77
CA ALA A 124 16.59 -16.80 24.95
C ALA A 124 16.82 -16.40 26.41
N SER A 125 16.14 -17.07 27.35
CA SER A 125 16.35 -16.88 28.79
C SER A 125 17.74 -17.30 29.26
N LYS A 126 18.33 -18.38 28.71
CA LYS A 126 19.70 -18.81 29.03
C LYS A 126 20.74 -17.83 28.48
N ASP A 127 20.49 -17.28 27.30
CA ASP A 127 21.38 -16.36 26.61
C ASP A 127 21.20 -14.90 27.03
N GLY A 128 20.24 -14.60 27.92
CA GLY A 128 19.93 -13.25 28.36
C GLY A 128 19.39 -12.34 27.24
N THR A 129 18.83 -12.91 26.19
CA THR A 129 18.29 -12.18 25.04
C THR A 129 16.77 -12.10 25.08
N PRO A 130 16.16 -10.99 24.59
CA PRO A 130 14.71 -10.90 24.50
C PRO A 130 14.16 -11.84 23.42
N VAL A 131 13.00 -12.43 23.68
CA VAL A 131 12.29 -13.26 22.70
C VAL A 131 11.73 -12.37 21.58
N ASP A 132 12.19 -12.59 20.36
CA ASP A 132 11.72 -11.88 19.17
C ASP A 132 10.46 -12.55 18.59
N VAL A 133 9.31 -12.22 19.18
CA VAL A 133 8.00 -12.76 18.77
C VAL A 133 7.64 -12.42 17.32
N ASN A 134 8.19 -11.33 16.76
CA ASN A 134 7.90 -10.91 15.39
C ASN A 134 8.31 -11.94 14.34
N ARG A 135 9.26 -12.83 14.67
CA ARG A 135 9.69 -13.94 13.80
C ARG A 135 8.60 -14.98 13.57
N TRP A 136 7.70 -15.13 14.53
CA TRP A 136 6.62 -16.11 14.46
C TRP A 136 5.33 -15.50 13.94
N MET A 137 5.23 -14.17 13.94
CA MET A 137 4.03 -13.49 13.48
C MET A 137 3.94 -13.51 11.95
N PRO A 138 2.80 -13.93 11.39
CA PRO A 138 2.54 -13.75 9.98
C PRO A 138 2.54 -12.26 9.59
N ASP A 139 2.83 -11.98 8.33
CA ASP A 139 2.75 -10.62 7.80
C ASP A 139 1.29 -10.21 7.63
N HIS A 140 0.78 -9.45 8.59
CA HIS A 140 -0.57 -8.90 8.56
C HIS A 140 -0.57 -7.43 8.12
N LEU A 141 -1.66 -7.04 7.47
CA LEU A 141 -1.97 -5.65 7.13
C LEU A 141 -3.28 -5.25 7.80
N HIS A 142 -3.30 -4.03 8.35
CA HIS A 142 -4.52 -3.36 8.77
C HIS A 142 -4.97 -2.42 7.67
N TRP A 143 -6.14 -2.67 7.10
CA TRP A 143 -6.81 -1.74 6.21
C TRP A 143 -7.63 -0.74 7.03
N PHE A 144 -7.42 0.55 6.79
CA PHE A 144 -8.22 1.58 7.46
C PHE A 144 -9.54 1.80 6.72
N VAL A 145 -10.63 1.30 7.31
CA VAL A 145 -11.96 1.37 6.71
C VAL A 145 -12.50 2.81 6.74
N SER A 146 -12.29 3.51 7.86
CA SER A 146 -12.61 4.94 7.96
C SER A 146 -11.58 5.76 7.18
N LYS A 147 -12.03 6.54 6.19
CA LYS A 147 -11.15 7.23 5.23
C LYS A 147 -10.69 8.57 5.77
N LYS A 148 -9.50 8.58 6.41
CA LYS A 148 -8.84 9.79 6.93
C LYS A 148 -7.38 9.85 6.45
N PRO A 149 -7.11 9.88 5.14
CA PRO A 149 -5.80 9.57 4.58
C PRO A 149 -4.67 10.51 5.05
N ASP A 150 -4.94 11.82 5.14
CA ASP A 150 -3.95 12.78 5.64
C ASP A 150 -3.56 12.50 7.09
N GLN A 151 -4.54 12.29 7.97
CA GLN A 151 -4.28 12.02 9.38
C GLN A 151 -3.61 10.65 9.59
N GLN A 152 -4.04 9.63 8.84
CA GLN A 152 -3.42 8.30 8.86
C GLN A 152 -1.94 8.38 8.46
N ARG A 153 -1.61 9.17 7.43
CA ARG A 153 -0.22 9.44 7.05
C ARG A 153 0.54 10.16 8.15
N VAL A 154 -0.02 11.19 8.77
CA VAL A 154 0.62 11.89 9.89
C VAL A 154 1.02 10.90 10.99
N ASP A 155 0.09 10.01 11.34
CA ASP A 155 0.24 9.09 12.46
C ASP A 155 1.24 7.95 12.20
N PHE A 156 1.24 7.36 11.00
CA PHE A 156 1.96 6.10 10.76
C PHE A 156 2.99 6.13 9.63
N PHE A 157 2.97 7.14 8.75
CA PHE A 157 3.92 7.21 7.64
C PHE A 157 5.34 7.51 8.16
N GLY A 158 6.34 6.94 7.50
CA GLY A 158 7.76 7.10 7.80
C GLY A 158 8.36 5.95 8.60
N TYR A 159 7.63 4.86 8.88
CA TYR A 159 8.08 3.75 9.74
C TYR A 159 8.33 2.45 8.97
N GLY A 160 8.14 2.44 7.65
CA GLY A 160 8.48 1.31 6.81
C GLY A 160 7.41 0.22 6.79
N GLY A 161 6.13 0.61 6.85
CA GLY A 161 5.03 -0.34 6.88
C GLY A 161 3.72 0.17 6.30
N MET A 162 3.64 1.45 5.92
CA MET A 162 2.47 1.99 5.24
C MET A 162 2.48 1.56 3.77
N LEU A 163 1.33 1.10 3.32
CA LEU A 163 1.03 0.73 1.94
C LEU A 163 -0.22 1.46 1.51
N THR A 164 -0.22 1.97 0.28
CA THR A 164 -1.35 2.64 -0.32
C THR A 164 -1.64 2.02 -1.67
N LEU A 165 -2.89 1.61 -1.87
CA LEU A 165 -3.42 1.19 -3.16
C LEU A 165 -4.31 2.29 -3.73
N TYR A 166 -4.24 2.47 -5.04
CA TYR A 166 -5.14 3.31 -5.79
C TYR A 166 -6.05 2.43 -6.62
N LEU A 167 -7.34 2.47 -6.28
CA LEU A 167 -8.35 1.60 -6.85
C LEU A 167 -9.34 2.43 -7.67
N PRO A 168 -9.96 1.86 -8.72
CA PRO A 168 -11.13 2.48 -9.32
C PRO A 168 -12.28 2.57 -8.29
N PRO A 169 -13.23 3.49 -8.51
CA PRO A 169 -14.42 3.58 -7.66
C PRO A 169 -15.26 2.31 -7.79
N ASP A 170 -15.77 1.79 -6.67
CA ASP A 170 -16.73 0.69 -6.67
C ASP A 170 -18.12 1.22 -6.31
N PRO A 171 -19.11 1.18 -7.22
CA PRO A 171 -20.48 1.60 -6.94
C PRO A 171 -21.10 0.93 -5.70
N GLU A 172 -20.70 -0.31 -5.36
CA GLU A 172 -21.25 -1.03 -4.21
C GLU A 172 -20.79 -0.46 -2.85
N THR A 173 -19.74 0.36 -2.87
CA THR A 173 -19.21 1.07 -1.69
C THR A 173 -19.82 2.45 -1.48
N THR A 174 -20.70 2.90 -2.39
CA THR A 174 -21.38 4.19 -2.27
C THR A 174 -22.64 4.02 -1.43
N PRO A 175 -22.72 4.64 -0.24
CA PRO A 175 -23.92 4.55 0.58
C PRO A 175 -25.08 5.33 -0.07
N PRO A 176 -26.34 4.89 0.14
CA PRO A 176 -27.50 5.66 -0.26
C PRO A 176 -27.55 6.97 0.52
N VAL A 177 -28.16 8.00 -0.07
CA VAL A 177 -28.40 9.27 0.63
C VAL A 177 -29.46 9.04 1.71
N ILE A 178 -29.02 8.87 2.96
CA ILE A 178 -29.89 8.68 4.12
C ILE A 178 -30.25 10.06 4.68
N LYS A 179 -31.54 10.40 4.64
CA LYS A 179 -32.06 11.60 5.30
C LYS A 179 -32.21 11.32 6.80
N LEU A 180 -31.18 11.65 7.57
CA LEU A 180 -31.23 11.54 9.02
C LEU A 180 -32.15 12.62 9.62
N PRO A 181 -32.90 12.32 10.71
CA PRO A 181 -33.70 13.32 11.41
C PRO A 181 -32.85 14.50 11.89
N LYS A 182 -33.40 15.72 11.83
CA LYS A 182 -32.68 16.94 12.23
C LYS A 182 -32.04 16.83 13.62
N LEU A 183 -32.75 16.24 14.57
CA LEU A 183 -32.29 16.04 15.96
C LEU A 183 -30.99 15.22 16.03
N VAL A 184 -30.81 14.25 15.13
CA VAL A 184 -29.60 13.41 15.04
C VAL A 184 -28.48 14.18 14.36
N THR A 185 -28.77 14.86 13.25
CA THR A 185 -27.77 15.63 12.49
C THR A 185 -27.29 16.90 13.19
N SER A 186 -28.08 17.44 14.12
CA SER A 186 -27.73 18.66 14.86
C SER A 186 -27.01 18.39 16.18
N HIS A 187 -26.93 17.13 16.60
CA HIS A 187 -26.30 16.78 17.87
C HIS A 187 -24.81 16.46 17.63
N PRO A 188 -23.87 17.18 18.28
CA PRO A 188 -22.43 17.05 18.03
C PRO A 188 -21.87 15.63 18.19
N ALA A 189 -22.50 14.79 19.02
CA ALA A 189 -22.06 13.41 19.22
C ALA A 189 -22.36 12.44 18.06
N TYR A 190 -23.24 12.82 17.11
CA TYR A 190 -23.82 11.88 16.14
C TYR A 190 -23.66 12.28 14.67
N SER A 191 -23.48 13.56 14.35
CA SER A 191 -23.51 14.04 12.96
C SER A 191 -22.43 13.40 12.09
N ASP A 192 -21.21 13.31 12.61
CA ASP A 192 -20.04 12.89 11.84
C ASP A 192 -19.80 11.38 11.97
N SER A 193 -20.07 10.83 13.16
CA SER A 193 -19.90 9.40 13.46
C SER A 193 -20.81 8.54 12.60
N ILE A 194 -22.12 8.85 12.51
CA ILE A 194 -23.08 8.01 11.77
C ILE A 194 -22.75 7.92 10.28
N HIS A 195 -22.40 9.04 9.63
CA HIS A 195 -22.02 9.02 8.22
C HIS A 195 -20.73 8.22 8.00
N SER A 196 -19.75 8.37 8.89
CA SER A 196 -18.50 7.61 8.81
C SER A 196 -18.71 6.10 9.02
N GLU A 197 -19.59 5.71 9.93
CA GLU A 197 -19.96 4.31 10.18
C GLU A 197 -20.71 3.70 9.00
N ILE A 198 -21.66 4.43 8.42
CA ILE A 198 -22.36 4.00 7.19
C ILE A 198 -21.35 3.80 6.06
N GLN A 199 -20.48 4.79 5.83
CA GLN A 199 -19.45 4.68 4.79
C GLN A 199 -18.54 3.47 5.04
N ALA A 200 -18.15 3.23 6.30
CA ALA A 200 -17.33 2.10 6.67
C ALA A 200 -17.99 0.75 6.38
N VAL A 201 -19.28 0.59 6.73
CA VAL A 201 -20.05 -0.62 6.42
C VAL A 201 -20.16 -0.86 4.91
N TYR A 202 -20.36 0.21 4.13
CA TYR A 202 -20.43 0.09 2.67
C TYR A 202 -19.07 -0.23 2.04
N SER A 203 -17.97 0.27 2.60
CA SER A 203 -16.63 -0.13 2.18
C SER A 203 -16.39 -1.64 2.35
N LEU A 204 -17.05 -2.33 3.28
CA LEU A 204 -16.91 -3.80 3.40
C LEU A 204 -17.53 -4.59 2.24
N ARG A 205 -18.29 -3.93 1.34
CA ARG A 205 -18.87 -4.54 0.14
C ARG A 205 -17.96 -4.48 -1.08
N ASP A 206 -16.80 -3.88 -0.92
CA ASP A 206 -15.89 -3.61 -2.00
C ASP A 206 -15.38 -4.88 -2.69
N LYS A 207 -15.50 -4.91 -4.02
CA LYS A 207 -15.06 -6.03 -4.84
C LYS A 207 -13.57 -6.31 -4.74
N PHE A 208 -12.74 -5.31 -4.39
CA PHE A 208 -11.30 -5.56 -4.20
C PHE A 208 -11.03 -6.60 -3.12
N LEU A 209 -11.88 -6.69 -2.08
CA LEU A 209 -11.69 -7.62 -0.97
C LEU A 209 -11.68 -9.06 -1.46
N ALA A 210 -12.72 -9.46 -2.18
CA ALA A 210 -12.81 -10.79 -2.77
C ALA A 210 -11.77 -11.00 -3.88
N HIS A 211 -11.56 -9.98 -4.73
CA HIS A 211 -10.65 -10.07 -5.86
C HIS A 211 -9.19 -10.26 -5.42
N SER A 212 -8.74 -9.50 -4.42
CA SER A 212 -7.40 -9.61 -3.83
C SER A 212 -7.16 -11.01 -3.23
N LYS A 213 -8.15 -11.58 -2.53
CA LYS A 213 -8.06 -12.98 -2.03
C LYS A 213 -7.94 -14.01 -3.15
N ASN A 214 -8.62 -13.80 -4.27
CA ASN A 214 -8.56 -14.71 -5.40
C ASN A 214 -7.18 -14.65 -6.09
N VAL A 215 -6.63 -13.45 -6.25
CA VAL A 215 -5.35 -13.22 -6.93
C VAL A 215 -4.16 -13.61 -6.06
N PHE A 216 -4.15 -13.22 -4.79
CA PHE A 216 -2.97 -13.36 -3.91
C PHE A 216 -3.11 -14.46 -2.85
N GLY A 217 -4.30 -15.05 -2.70
CA GLY A 217 -4.61 -15.92 -1.58
C GLY A 217 -4.23 -17.40 -1.74
N GLU A 218 -3.77 -17.84 -2.91
CA GLU A 218 -3.39 -19.25 -3.14
C GLU A 218 -2.46 -19.82 -2.07
N PRO A 219 -1.36 -19.13 -1.66
CA PRO A 219 -0.46 -19.63 -0.62
C PRO A 219 -1.14 -19.86 0.73
N PHE A 220 -2.23 -19.14 1.01
CA PHE A 220 -2.95 -19.22 2.28
C PHE A 220 -4.08 -20.25 2.25
N ARG A 221 -4.46 -20.85 1.11
CA ARG A 221 -5.67 -21.70 1.03
C ARG A 221 -5.73 -22.87 2.01
N LYS A 222 -4.56 -23.38 2.41
CA LYS A 222 -4.44 -24.47 3.37
C LYS A 222 -4.40 -24.01 4.83
N THR A 223 -4.26 -22.71 5.09
CA THR A 223 -4.23 -22.19 6.45
C THR A 223 -5.63 -22.14 7.06
N PRO A 224 -5.79 -22.45 8.36
CA PRO A 224 -7.10 -22.37 9.02
C PRO A 224 -7.75 -20.98 8.96
N SER A 225 -6.94 -19.92 8.90
CA SER A 225 -7.39 -18.53 8.91
C SER A 225 -7.92 -18.03 7.56
N TYR A 226 -7.63 -18.69 6.44
CA TYR A 226 -7.91 -18.18 5.08
C TYR A 226 -9.37 -17.79 4.84
N LYS A 227 -10.31 -18.59 5.36
CA LYS A 227 -11.74 -18.31 5.24
C LYS A 227 -12.14 -16.99 5.92
N GLY A 228 -11.51 -16.68 7.04
CA GLY A 228 -11.75 -15.47 7.83
C GLY A 228 -10.98 -14.23 7.37
N LEU A 229 -10.01 -14.36 6.47
CA LEU A 229 -9.28 -13.20 5.94
C LEU A 229 -10.22 -12.29 5.12
N MET A 230 -10.16 -10.99 5.36
CA MET A 230 -10.92 -10.00 4.57
C MET A 230 -10.32 -9.80 3.18
N PHE A 231 -8.98 -9.77 3.11
CA PHE A 231 -8.20 -9.56 1.90
C PHE A 231 -6.83 -10.22 2.03
N VAL A 232 -6.13 -10.37 0.90
CA VAL A 232 -4.72 -10.76 0.84
C VAL A 232 -4.01 -9.82 -0.12
N LEU A 233 -2.91 -9.19 0.29
CA LEU A 233 -2.16 -8.26 -0.56
C LEU A 233 -0.68 -8.64 -0.69
N PRO A 234 -0.05 -8.36 -1.84
CA PRO A 234 1.38 -8.56 -1.99
C PRO A 234 2.14 -7.45 -1.27
N LEU A 235 3.25 -7.81 -0.61
CA LEU A 235 4.28 -6.87 -0.20
C LEU A 235 5.29 -6.77 -1.35
N LEU A 236 4.95 -6.00 -2.39
CA LEU A 236 5.80 -5.84 -3.56
C LEU A 236 7.13 -5.17 -3.17
N THR A 237 8.21 -5.75 -3.67
CA THR A 237 9.57 -5.21 -3.65
C THR A 237 10.03 -4.93 -5.08
N SER A 238 11.11 -4.16 -5.23
CA SER A 238 11.73 -3.92 -6.54
C SER A 238 12.10 -5.23 -7.25
N THR A 239 12.69 -6.18 -6.51
CA THR A 239 13.02 -7.53 -6.99
C THR A 239 11.77 -8.29 -7.45
N SER A 240 10.69 -8.28 -6.66
CA SER A 240 9.47 -9.00 -7.03
C SER A 240 8.85 -8.50 -8.33
N LEU A 241 8.96 -7.20 -8.63
CA LEU A 241 8.44 -6.61 -9.87
C LEU A 241 9.34 -6.90 -11.08
N LEU A 242 10.66 -6.88 -10.87
CA LEU A 242 11.65 -7.16 -11.91
C LEU A 242 11.65 -8.63 -12.32
N ASP A 243 11.52 -9.54 -11.34
CA ASP A 243 11.54 -10.98 -11.57
C ASP A 243 10.19 -11.52 -12.10
N ALA A 244 9.11 -10.76 -11.91
CA ALA A 244 7.80 -11.14 -12.40
C ALA A 244 7.73 -11.16 -13.94
N THR A 245 6.90 -12.06 -14.48
CA THR A 245 6.51 -11.98 -15.90
C THR A 245 5.51 -10.85 -16.14
N VAL A 246 5.32 -10.47 -17.40
CA VAL A 246 4.29 -9.50 -17.81
C VAL A 246 2.90 -9.97 -17.36
N GLU A 247 2.61 -11.26 -17.49
CA GLU A 247 1.33 -11.85 -17.11
C GLU A 247 1.11 -11.81 -15.59
N GLN A 248 2.16 -12.04 -14.80
CA GLN A 248 2.09 -11.94 -13.34
C GLN A 248 1.82 -10.50 -12.92
N ARG A 249 2.54 -9.51 -13.47
CA ARG A 249 2.28 -8.10 -13.20
C ARG A 249 0.88 -7.69 -13.63
N ALA A 250 0.44 -8.08 -14.83
CA ALA A 250 -0.93 -7.82 -15.30
C ALA A 250 -1.97 -8.43 -14.36
N THR A 251 -1.71 -9.61 -13.80
CA THR A 251 -2.57 -10.25 -12.80
C THR A 251 -2.61 -9.44 -11.51
N TRP A 252 -1.48 -8.94 -11.01
CA TRP A 252 -1.43 -8.11 -9.81
C TRP A 252 -2.16 -6.78 -10.00
N PHE A 253 -1.89 -6.08 -11.11
CA PHE A 253 -2.55 -4.83 -11.51
C PHE A 253 -3.97 -5.01 -12.05
N SER A 254 -4.51 -6.23 -11.98
CA SER A 254 -5.96 -6.44 -12.11
C SER A 254 -6.69 -6.10 -10.80
N VAL A 255 -5.98 -6.01 -9.66
CA VAL A 255 -6.55 -5.70 -8.35
C VAL A 255 -6.51 -4.20 -8.05
N PHE A 256 -5.44 -3.52 -8.44
CA PHE A 256 -5.22 -2.09 -8.22
C PHE A 256 -4.55 -1.44 -9.44
N ASP A 257 -4.73 -0.13 -9.63
CA ASP A 257 -4.15 0.60 -10.76
C ASP A 257 -2.86 1.35 -10.38
N ALA A 258 -2.67 1.69 -9.11
CA ALA A 258 -1.37 2.09 -8.58
C ALA A 258 -1.11 1.57 -7.18
N TYR A 259 0.17 1.43 -6.85
CA TYR A 259 0.71 0.87 -5.62
C TYR A 259 1.84 1.76 -5.14
N PHE A 260 1.75 2.25 -3.91
CA PHE A 260 2.78 3.06 -3.28
C PHE A 260 3.06 2.55 -1.87
N CYS A 261 4.28 2.12 -1.59
CA CYS A 261 4.61 1.57 -0.27
C CYS A 261 5.96 2.03 0.27
N GLU A 262 6.06 1.99 1.59
CA GLU A 262 7.33 2.03 2.29
C GLU A 262 7.97 0.63 2.27
N SER A 263 9.06 0.46 1.52
CA SER A 263 9.77 -0.82 1.42
C SER A 263 11.08 -0.78 2.22
N LYS A 264 11.09 -1.49 3.35
CA LYS A 264 12.32 -1.70 4.15
C LYS A 264 13.37 -2.50 3.39
N VAL A 265 12.93 -3.51 2.62
CA VAL A 265 13.80 -4.40 1.84
C VAL A 265 14.58 -3.60 0.80
N ASP A 266 13.89 -2.71 0.11
CA ASP A 266 14.48 -1.91 -0.95
C ASP A 266 15.15 -0.62 -0.40
N ARG A 267 14.92 -0.25 0.87
CA ARG A 267 15.45 0.94 1.59
C ARG A 267 14.88 2.29 1.13
N GLY A 268 13.55 2.39 1.02
CA GLY A 268 12.90 3.57 0.42
C GLY A 268 11.45 3.34 0.04
N MET A 269 10.95 4.14 -0.91
CA MET A 269 9.59 4.04 -1.40
C MET A 269 9.54 3.36 -2.76
N LEU A 270 8.59 2.44 -2.92
CA LEU A 270 8.25 1.83 -4.20
C LEU A 270 6.96 2.46 -4.72
N LEU A 271 7.00 3.01 -5.93
CA LEU A 271 5.82 3.47 -6.66
C LEU A 271 5.69 2.63 -7.93
N ALA A 272 4.55 1.99 -8.12
CA ALA A 272 4.26 1.23 -9.33
C ALA A 272 2.85 1.55 -9.83
N LEU A 273 2.71 1.86 -11.11
CA LEU A 273 1.45 2.23 -11.75
C LEU A 273 1.22 1.38 -12.99
N LYS A 274 -0.03 0.97 -13.18
CA LYS A 274 -0.48 0.21 -14.34
C LYS A 274 -0.29 0.96 -15.65
N ASN A 275 -0.36 2.29 -15.64
CA ASN A 275 -0.06 3.13 -16.79
C ASN A 275 1.45 3.09 -17.08
N PRO A 276 1.91 2.53 -18.22
CA PRO A 276 3.34 2.48 -18.57
C PRO A 276 3.92 3.84 -19.00
N ALA A 277 3.07 4.85 -19.20
CA ALA A 277 3.45 6.17 -19.72
C ALA A 277 3.33 7.29 -18.66
N PHE A 278 3.57 6.97 -17.38
CA PHE A 278 3.42 7.92 -16.27
C PHE A 278 4.63 8.88 -16.06
N ASP A 279 5.69 8.76 -16.86
CA ASP A 279 6.94 9.51 -16.65
C ASP A 279 6.75 11.04 -16.71
N ASP A 280 5.92 11.52 -17.64
CA ASP A 280 5.68 12.96 -17.81
C ASP A 280 4.83 13.52 -16.68
N GLU A 281 3.83 12.76 -16.23
CA GLU A 281 2.99 13.13 -15.08
C GLU A 281 3.80 13.16 -13.78
N LEU A 282 4.70 12.19 -13.57
CA LEU A 282 5.58 12.17 -12.42
C LEU A 282 6.58 13.35 -12.44
N ASN A 283 7.18 13.64 -13.59
CA ASN A 283 8.07 14.79 -13.75
C ASN A 283 7.36 16.11 -13.44
N GLU A 284 6.12 16.27 -13.91
CA GLU A 284 5.32 17.45 -13.66
C GLU A 284 4.99 17.61 -12.17
N LEU A 285 4.59 16.52 -11.49
CA LEU A 285 4.37 16.53 -10.04
C LEU A 285 5.62 16.97 -9.29
N ILE A 286 6.78 16.41 -9.63
CA ILE A 286 8.06 16.78 -9.01
C ILE A 286 8.44 18.23 -9.31
N ARG A 287 8.22 18.70 -10.55
CA ARG A 287 8.50 20.08 -10.94
C ARG A 287 7.70 21.07 -10.09
N THR A 288 6.39 20.85 -9.94
CA THR A 288 5.54 21.73 -9.10
C THR A 288 5.96 21.71 -7.63
N MET A 289 6.42 20.55 -7.11
CA MET A 289 6.96 20.48 -5.75
C MET A 289 8.22 21.34 -5.60
N LYS A 290 9.14 21.28 -6.56
CA LYS A 290 10.37 22.09 -6.55
C LYS A 290 10.05 23.59 -6.60
N GLU A 291 9.07 23.99 -7.41
CA GLU A 291 8.60 25.38 -7.52
C GLU A 291 8.01 25.92 -6.22
N ASP A 292 7.31 25.05 -5.47
CA ASP A 292 6.77 25.36 -4.15
C ASP A 292 7.83 25.25 -3.01
N GLY A 293 9.10 25.01 -3.35
CA GLY A 293 10.22 24.96 -2.40
C GLY A 293 10.47 23.58 -1.76
N PHE A 294 9.73 22.54 -2.16
CA PHE A 294 9.97 21.18 -1.69
C PHE A 294 11.12 20.52 -2.46
N VAL A 295 12.33 20.62 -1.90
CA VAL A 295 13.54 19.99 -2.46
C VAL A 295 13.88 18.72 -1.70
N TYR A 296 13.90 17.58 -2.40
CA TYR A 296 14.28 16.30 -1.79
C TYR A 296 15.78 16.28 -1.46
N LYS A 297 16.13 15.81 -0.26
CA LYS A 297 17.51 15.67 0.21
C LYS A 297 17.70 14.26 0.78
N ILE A 298 18.77 13.58 0.33
CA ILE A 298 19.16 12.26 0.83
C ILE A 298 19.97 12.42 2.11
#